data_AF-A0A3D0JGI6-F1
#
_entry.id   AF-A0A3D0JGI6-F1
#
_cell.length_a   1.000
_cell.length_b   1.000
_cell.length_c   1.000
_cell.angle_alpha   90.00
_cell.angle_beta   90.00
_cell.angle_gamma   90.00
#
_symmetry.space_group_name_H-M   'P 1'
#
loop_
_entity.id
_entity.type
_entity.pdbx_description
1 polymer ?
#
loop_
_entity_poly.entity_id
_entity_poly.type
_entity_poly.pdbx_seq_one_letter_code
_entity_poly.pdbx_strand_id
1 'polypeptide(L)' 'MKLLLAEDTKDLNRAVSAILAHDGFEVDSTFDGEEALEHIKNNT' A
#
# COMPACT_ATOMS: atom_id res chain seq x y z
N MET A 1 9.00 -5.40 8.33
CA MET A 1 7.53 -5.41 8.56
C MET A 1 6.87 -5.07 7.25
N LYS A 2 5.80 -5.77 6.87
CA LYS A 2 5.09 -5.52 5.61
C LYS A 2 3.89 -4.61 5.85
N LEU A 3 3.72 -3.60 4.99
CA LEU A 3 2.66 -2.60 5.06
C LEU A 3 1.75 -2.71 3.83
N LEU A 4 0.46 -2.48 4.03
CA LEU A 4 -0.52 -2.28 2.96
C LEU A 4 -1.03 -0.83 3.06
N LEU A 5 -0.72 -0.01 2.06
CA LEU A 5 -1.14 1.38 1.98
C LEU A 5 -2.37 1.50 1.07
N ALA A 6 -3.55 1.76 1.65
CA ALA A 6 -4.76 2.08 0.89
C ALA A 6 -4.92 3.60 0.80
N GLU A 7 -4.69 4.18 -0.38
CA GLU A 7 -4.77 5.62 -0.64
C GLU A 7 -5.22 5.87 -2.08
N ASP A 8 -6.35 6.55 -2.26
CA ASP A 8 -7.02 6.73 -3.55
C ASP A 8 -6.38 7.81 -4.43
N THR A 9 -5.69 8.78 -3.81
CA THR A 9 -4.97 9.80 -4.56
C THR A 9 -3.63 9.27 -5.07
N LYS A 10 -3.56 8.92 -6.36
CA LYS A 10 -2.41 8.25 -7.00
C LYS A 10 -1.04 8.88 -6.71
N ASP A 11 -0.94 10.20 -6.77
CA ASP A 11 0.34 10.89 -6.56
C ASP A 11 0.76 10.87 -5.09
N LEU A 12 -0.20 10.98 -4.18
CA LEU A 12 0.03 10.84 -2.73
C LEU A 12 0.44 9.40 -2.39
N ASN A 13 -0.30 8.43 -2.91
CA ASN A 13 -0.02 7.00 -2.73
C ASN A 13 1.43 6.66 -3.12
N ARG A 14 1.88 7.12 -4.30
CA ARG A 14 3.26 6.92 -4.77
C ARG A 14 4.29 7.60 -3.87
N ALA A 15 4.03 8.84 -3.45
CA ALA A 15 4.96 9.58 -2.60
C ALA A 15 5.15 8.89 -1.24
N VAL A 16 4.05 8.50 -0.59
CA VAL A 16 4.08 7.81 0.71
C VAL A 16 4.71 6.43 0.59
N SER A 17 4.37 5.66 -0.44
CA SER A 17 4.98 4.34 -0.69
C SER A 17 6.49 4.45 -0.89
N ALA A 18 6.96 5.47 -1.61
CA ALA A 18 8.40 5.68 -1.82
C ALA A 18 9.14 6.05 -0.53
N ILE A 19 8.54 6.89 0.33
CA ILE A 19 9.12 7.24 1.63
C ILE A 19 9.21 6.01 2.53
N LEU A 20 8.13 5.23 2.64
CA LEU A 20 8.10 4.02 3.45
C LEU A 20 9.08 2.96 2.93
N ALA A 21 9.18 2.78 1.61
CA ALA A 21 10.16 1.87 1.01
C ALA A 21 11.60 2.34 1.28
N HIS A 22 11.86 3.65 1.23
CA HIS A 22 13.17 4.23 1.58
C HIS A 22 13.55 3.95 3.03
N ASP A 23 12.57 3.99 3.95
CA ASP A 23 12.75 3.68 5.38
C ASP A 23 12.89 2.18 5.68
N GLY A 24 12.89 1.33 4.64
CA GLY A 24 13.12 -0.12 4.76
C GLY A 24 11.86 -0.95 5.00
N PHE A 25 10.66 -0.38 4.78
CA PHE A 25 9.43 -1.15 4.79
C PHE A 25 9.19 -1.84 3.44
N GLU A 26 8.64 -3.05 3.48
CA GLU A 26 8.04 -3.66 2.29
C GLU A 26 6.60 -3.15 2.21
N VAL A 27 6.24 -2.49 1.10
CA VAL A 27 4.95 -1.79 0.97
C VAL A 27 4.23 -2.30 -0.27
N ASP A 28 3.03 -2.84 -0.06
CA ASP A 28 2.02 -3.01 -1.09
C ASP A 28 1.09 -1.79 -1.04
N SER A 29 0.63 -1.29 -2.19
CA SER A 29 -0.24 -0.11 -2.26
C SER A 29 -1.48 -0.40 -3.09
N THR A 30 -2.65 0.07 -2.63
CA THR A 30 -3.94 -0.04 -3.33
C THR A 30 -4.62 1.31 -3.43
N PHE A 31 -5.51 1.47 -4.40
CA PHE A 31 -6.17 2.75 -4.72
C PHE A 31 -7.63 2.81 -4.27
N ASP A 32 -8.15 1.71 -3.73
CA ASP A 32 -9.47 1.67 -3.11
C ASP A 32 -9.55 0.58 -2.04
N GLY A 33 -10.70 0.54 -1.36
CA GLY A 33 -10.97 -0.41 -0.29
C GLY A 33 -11.26 -1.83 -0.76
N GLU A 34 -11.76 -2.03 -1.99
CA GLU A 34 -12.05 -3.35 -2.52
C GLU A 34 -10.73 -4.08 -2.84
N GLU A 35 -9.82 -3.41 -3.55
CA GLU A 35 -8.47 -3.87 -3.83
C GLU A 35 -7.71 -4.14 -2.51
N ALA A 36 -7.81 -3.25 -1.52
CA ALA A 36 -7.22 -3.47 -0.20
C ALA A 36 -7.74 -4.75 0.48
N LEU A 37 -9.05 -4.98 0.42
CA LEU A 37 -9.68 -6.19 0.99
C LEU A 37 -9.27 -7.45 0.23
N GLU A 38 -9.15 -7.40 -1.09
CA GLU A 38 -8.64 -8.50 -1.90
C GLU A 38 -7.19 -8.83 -1.53
N HIS A 39 -6.33 -7.82 -1.38
CA HIS A 39 -4.95 -7.98 -0.92
C HIS A 39 -4.87 -8.66 0.45
N ILE A 40 -5.75 -8.29 1.39
CA ILE A 40 -5.80 -8.92 2.72
C ILE A 40 -6.22 -10.39 2.61
N LYS A 41 -7.27 -10.70 1.84
CA LYS A 41 -7.80 -12.06 1.69
C LYS A 41 -6.83 -12.99 0.95
N ASN A 42 -6.12 -12.48 -0.05
CA ASN A 42 -5.18 -13.26 -0.86
C ASN A 42 -3.83 -13.50 -0.18
N ASN A 43 -3.51 -12.76 0.89
CA ASN A 43 -2.30 -12.94 1.70
C ASN A 43 -2.51 -13.85 2.93
N THR A 44 -3.49 -14.76 2.90
CA THR A 44 -3.73 -15.75 3.98
C THR A 44 -2.93 -17.04 3.76
#